data_AF-A0A2W4U6I0-F1
#
_entry.id   AF-A0A2W4U6I0-F1
#
_cell.length_a   1.000
_cell.length_b   1.000
_cell.length_c   1.000
_cell.angle_alpha   90.00
_cell.angle_beta   90.00
_cell.angle_gamma   90.00
#
_symmetry.space_group_name_H-M   'P 1'
#
loop_
_entity.id
_entity.type
_entity.pdbx_description
1 polymer ?
#
loop_
_entity_poly.entity_id
_entity_poly.type
_entity_poly.pdbx_seq_one_letter_code
_entity_poly.pdbx_strand_id
1 'polypeptide(L)'
;MASDLDTVRVLRALFNDMPRAPQGLSGVELMAWIKASMTDHEGGEMAYMIEHITRNSMLDIVLHMRESGHLQDDAAFDQTVALISTEEGRRTFRDNCINAQKTVDATERLLKRARKASPQQQALFEVNPLEIERFVAGHAGGPGPLFAEYAALEEVQEIGVFTQAPDLVHEFAWGFVVERPGTWSVYVAEVWRQGTVGYFHRFLSAWKMELAAPLDAAGSLPPVPPGLEVDDGINTFSSLSFELDASASPGLVRRWLGEVFIGRMLPRMAARALDDSFDFPVSGSTN
;
A
#
# COMPACT_ATOMS: atom_id res chain seq x y z
N MET A 1 -11.08 -1.21 -33.39
CA MET A 1 -12.35 -1.16 -32.66
C MET A 1 -12.93 -2.55 -32.72
N ALA A 2 -13.23 -3.17 -31.57
CA ALA A 2 -13.79 -4.51 -31.55
C ALA A 2 -15.19 -4.44 -32.15
N SER A 3 -15.54 -5.40 -33.01
CA SER A 3 -16.87 -5.41 -33.60
C SER A 3 -17.92 -5.92 -32.60
N ASP A 4 -19.19 -5.61 -32.84
CA ASP A 4 -20.29 -6.23 -32.09
C ASP A 4 -20.24 -7.76 -32.19
N LEU A 5 -19.77 -8.28 -33.33
CA LEU A 5 -19.55 -9.71 -33.53
C LEU A 5 -18.46 -10.25 -32.60
N ASP A 6 -17.34 -9.55 -32.45
CA ASP A 6 -16.25 -9.94 -31.54
C ASP A 6 -16.74 -9.97 -30.09
N THR A 7 -17.52 -8.95 -29.69
CA THR A 7 -18.16 -8.88 -28.37
C THR A 7 -19.05 -10.10 -28.12
N VAL A 8 -19.91 -10.46 -29.08
CA VAL A 8 -20.78 -11.64 -28.97
C VAL A 8 -19.97 -12.93 -28.91
N ARG A 9 -18.88 -13.05 -29.66
CA ARG A 9 -18.01 -14.24 -29.65
C ARG A 9 -17.35 -14.44 -28.29
N VAL A 10 -16.81 -13.37 -27.70
CA VAL A 10 -16.17 -13.42 -26.38
C VAL A 10 -17.20 -13.68 -25.28
N LEU A 11 -18.36 -13.00 -25.30
CA LEU A 11 -19.46 -13.27 -24.37
C LEU A 11 -19.91 -14.73 -24.42
N ARG A 12 -20.06 -15.29 -25.62
CA ARG A 12 -20.44 -16.70 -25.78
C ARG A 12 -19.38 -17.64 -25.24
N ALA A 13 -18.09 -17.36 -25.45
CA ALA A 13 -17.02 -18.19 -24.92
C ALA A 13 -16.97 -18.12 -23.38
N LEU A 14 -17.07 -16.92 -22.80
CA LEU A 14 -16.96 -16.72 -21.36
C LEU A 14 -18.16 -17.23 -20.58
N PHE A 15 -19.37 -17.23 -21.16
CA PHE A 15 -20.62 -17.52 -20.45
C PHE A 15 -21.39 -18.71 -21.06
N ASN A 16 -20.72 -19.63 -21.77
CA ASN A 16 -21.35 -20.80 -22.39
C ASN A 16 -21.92 -21.81 -21.38
N ASP A 17 -21.31 -21.90 -20.21
CA ASP A 17 -21.56 -22.85 -19.13
C ASP A 17 -22.37 -22.25 -17.98
N MET A 18 -22.75 -20.98 -18.06
CA MET A 18 -23.67 -20.36 -17.10
C MET A 18 -25.12 -20.47 -17.56
N PRO A 19 -26.06 -20.67 -16.62
CA PRO A 19 -27.48 -20.68 -16.95
C PRO A 19 -27.88 -19.33 -17.55
N ARG A 20 -28.78 -19.38 -18.54
CA ARG A 20 -29.34 -18.18 -19.18
C ARG A 20 -30.76 -17.97 -18.73
N ALA A 21 -31.12 -16.72 -18.47
CA ALA A 21 -32.48 -16.37 -18.12
C ALA A 21 -33.44 -16.78 -19.26
N PRO A 22 -34.56 -17.46 -18.97
CA PRO A 22 -35.63 -17.69 -19.92
C PRO A 22 -36.09 -16.37 -20.58
N GLN A 23 -36.47 -16.44 -21.85
CA GLN A 23 -37.01 -15.28 -22.54
C GLN A 23 -38.43 -14.96 -22.03
N GLY A 24 -38.76 -13.67 -21.95
CA GLY A 24 -40.11 -13.20 -21.63
C GLY A 24 -40.44 -13.10 -20.14
N LEU A 25 -39.45 -13.27 -19.25
CA LEU A 25 -39.65 -13.00 -17.81
C LEU A 25 -39.98 -11.53 -17.56
N SER A 26 -40.94 -11.26 -16.68
CA SER A 26 -41.13 -9.93 -16.10
C SER A 26 -39.94 -9.54 -15.21
N GLY A 27 -39.79 -8.26 -14.89
CA GLY A 27 -38.67 -7.80 -14.05
C GLY A 27 -38.60 -8.49 -12.68
N VAL A 28 -39.74 -8.82 -12.07
CA VAL A 28 -39.79 -9.54 -10.79
C VAL A 28 -39.35 -10.99 -10.95
N GLU A 29 -39.81 -11.66 -12.01
CA GLU A 29 -39.44 -13.05 -12.30
C GLU A 29 -37.96 -13.18 -12.69
N LEU A 30 -37.42 -12.19 -13.39
CA LEU A 30 -35.99 -12.13 -13.70
C LEU A 30 -35.15 -12.00 -12.43
N MET A 31 -35.52 -11.12 -11.50
CA MET A 31 -34.80 -10.98 -10.23
C MET A 31 -34.89 -12.24 -9.37
N ALA A 32 -36.05 -12.90 -9.35
CA ALA A 32 -36.22 -14.17 -8.66
C ALA A 32 -35.35 -15.27 -9.29
N TRP A 33 -35.27 -15.31 -10.61
CA TRP A 33 -34.43 -16.26 -11.35
C TRP A 33 -32.93 -16.03 -11.13
N ILE A 34 -32.49 -14.76 -11.11
CA ILE A 34 -31.11 -14.39 -10.80
C ILE A 34 -30.77 -14.86 -9.38
N LYS A 35 -31.64 -14.56 -8.41
CA LYS A 35 -31.43 -14.97 -7.01
C LYS A 35 -31.32 -16.49 -6.89
N ALA A 36 -32.23 -17.25 -7.50
CA ALA A 36 -32.16 -18.71 -7.51
C ALA A 36 -30.85 -19.21 -8.14
N SER A 37 -30.43 -18.62 -9.26
CA SER A 37 -29.19 -18.98 -9.95
C SER A 37 -27.94 -18.71 -9.11
N MET A 38 -27.95 -17.66 -8.28
CA MET A 38 -26.88 -17.36 -7.33
C MET A 38 -26.86 -18.36 -6.17
N THR A 39 -28.03 -18.72 -5.63
CA THR A 39 -28.16 -19.67 -4.52
C THR A 39 -27.77 -21.09 -4.93
N ASP A 40 -28.13 -21.51 -6.14
CA ASP A 40 -27.89 -22.86 -6.66
C ASP A 40 -26.47 -23.04 -7.23
N HIS A 41 -25.66 -21.98 -7.25
CA HIS A 41 -24.28 -22.05 -7.74
C HIS A 41 -23.38 -22.82 -6.77
N GLU A 42 -22.44 -23.60 -7.31
CA GLU A 42 -21.44 -24.29 -6.50
C GLU A 42 -20.55 -23.26 -5.77
N GLY A 43 -20.47 -23.35 -4.44
CA GLY A 43 -19.80 -22.33 -3.61
C GLY A 43 -20.68 -21.15 -3.19
N GLY A 44 -21.96 -21.14 -3.58
CA GLY A 44 -22.98 -20.18 -3.15
C GLY A 44 -22.89 -18.80 -3.81
N GLU A 45 -23.66 -17.85 -3.27
CA GLU A 45 -23.87 -16.52 -3.87
C GLU A 45 -22.57 -15.73 -4.09
N MET A 46 -21.63 -15.81 -3.13
CA MET A 46 -20.35 -15.12 -3.23
C MET A 46 -19.48 -15.68 -4.36
N ALA A 47 -19.42 -17.01 -4.51
CA ALA A 47 -18.68 -17.65 -5.59
C ALA A 47 -19.25 -17.26 -6.96
N TYR A 48 -20.59 -17.25 -7.08
CA TYR A 48 -21.26 -16.79 -8.30
C TYR A 48 -20.91 -15.34 -8.64
N MET A 49 -20.94 -14.44 -7.65
CA MET A 49 -20.59 -13.03 -7.86
C MET A 49 -19.14 -12.86 -8.30
N ILE A 50 -18.20 -13.52 -7.63
CA ILE A 50 -16.78 -13.45 -7.98
C ILE A 50 -16.57 -13.96 -9.41
N GLU A 51 -17.16 -15.10 -9.77
CA GLU A 51 -17.04 -15.67 -11.11
C GLU A 51 -17.64 -14.73 -12.16
N HIS A 52 -18.80 -14.13 -11.89
CA HIS A 52 -19.45 -13.21 -12.83
C HIS A 52 -18.64 -11.92 -13.03
N ILE A 53 -18.14 -11.31 -11.96
CA ILE A 53 -17.27 -10.12 -12.03
C ILE A 53 -15.99 -10.47 -12.80
N THR A 54 -15.37 -11.59 -12.45
CA THR A 54 -14.12 -12.04 -13.07
C THR A 54 -14.29 -12.24 -14.58
N ARG A 55 -15.38 -12.89 -15.02
CA ARG A 55 -15.67 -13.09 -16.45
C ARG A 55 -15.96 -11.77 -17.17
N ASN A 56 -16.67 -10.83 -16.55
CA ASN A 56 -16.85 -9.50 -17.14
C ASN A 56 -15.52 -8.75 -17.28
N SER A 57 -14.64 -8.80 -16.27
CA SER A 57 -13.31 -8.22 -16.40
C SER A 57 -12.49 -8.88 -17.53
N MET A 58 -12.61 -10.19 -17.70
CA MET A 58 -11.96 -10.89 -18.82
C MET A 58 -12.50 -10.44 -20.18
N LEU A 59 -13.82 -10.20 -20.32
CA LEU A 59 -14.42 -9.64 -21.52
C LEU A 59 -13.76 -8.30 -21.87
N ASP A 60 -13.71 -7.38 -20.90
CA ASP A 60 -13.14 -6.04 -21.11
C ASP A 60 -11.66 -6.12 -21.52
N ILE A 61 -10.87 -6.97 -20.87
CA ILE A 61 -9.46 -7.17 -21.20
C ILE A 61 -9.29 -7.71 -22.62
N VAL A 62 -10.04 -8.75 -23.00
CA VAL A 62 -9.95 -9.35 -24.35
C VAL A 62 -10.36 -8.34 -25.42
N LEU A 63 -11.43 -7.58 -25.20
CA LEU A 63 -11.87 -6.55 -26.15
C LEU A 63 -10.84 -5.41 -26.25
N HIS A 64 -10.28 -4.97 -25.12
CA HIS A 64 -9.22 -3.97 -25.14
C HIS A 64 -7.97 -4.48 -25.90
N MET A 65 -7.56 -5.73 -25.67
CA MET A 65 -6.46 -6.37 -26.40
C MET A 65 -6.77 -6.54 -27.90
N ARG A 66 -8.04 -6.75 -28.27
CA ARG A 66 -8.50 -6.80 -29.67
C ARG A 66 -8.48 -5.43 -30.33
N GLU A 67 -8.72 -4.37 -29.57
CA GLU A 67 -8.74 -3.00 -30.07
C GLU A 67 -7.36 -2.41 -30.26
N SER A 68 -6.52 -2.48 -29.23
CA SER A 68 -5.25 -1.78 -29.16
C SER A 68 -4.06 -2.66 -28.80
N GLY A 69 -4.28 -3.96 -28.63
CA GLY A 69 -3.26 -4.91 -28.18
C GLY A 69 -2.86 -5.95 -29.24
N HIS A 70 -2.31 -7.05 -28.73
CA HIS A 70 -1.76 -8.14 -29.55
C HIS A 70 -2.81 -9.07 -30.17
N LEU A 71 -4.11 -8.86 -29.89
CA LEU A 71 -5.20 -9.66 -30.47
C LEU A 71 -5.85 -8.99 -31.71
N GLN A 72 -5.20 -7.98 -32.29
CA GLN A 72 -5.62 -7.41 -33.57
C GLN A 72 -5.55 -8.42 -34.72
N ASP A 73 -4.71 -9.44 -34.60
CA ASP A 73 -4.68 -10.58 -35.51
C ASP A 73 -5.86 -11.55 -35.24
N ASP A 74 -6.56 -11.92 -36.30
CA ASP A 74 -7.76 -12.77 -36.21
C ASP A 74 -7.44 -14.19 -35.70
N ALA A 75 -6.30 -14.76 -36.06
CA ALA A 75 -5.93 -16.10 -35.62
C ALA A 75 -5.56 -16.09 -34.12
N ALA A 76 -4.86 -15.07 -33.65
CA ALA A 76 -4.56 -14.89 -32.22
C ALA A 76 -5.83 -14.64 -31.40
N PHE A 77 -6.76 -13.83 -31.93
CA PHE A 77 -8.06 -13.61 -31.32
C PHE A 77 -8.87 -14.91 -31.22
N ASP A 78 -8.96 -15.67 -32.31
CA ASP A 78 -9.68 -16.94 -32.37
C ASP A 78 -9.12 -17.97 -31.38
N GLN A 79 -7.80 -18.05 -31.24
CA GLN A 79 -7.15 -18.90 -30.23
C GLN A 79 -7.52 -18.48 -28.81
N THR A 80 -7.55 -17.16 -28.54
CA THR A 80 -7.93 -16.64 -27.22
C THR A 80 -9.39 -16.94 -26.92
N VAL A 81 -10.30 -16.77 -27.90
CA VAL A 81 -11.72 -17.12 -27.77
C VAL A 81 -11.89 -18.62 -27.51
N ALA A 82 -11.13 -19.47 -28.20
CA ALA A 82 -11.14 -20.92 -27.96
C ALA A 82 -10.62 -21.26 -26.56
N LEU A 83 -9.54 -20.61 -26.11
CA LEU A 83 -8.97 -20.81 -24.77
C LEU A 83 -9.99 -20.47 -23.68
N ILE A 84 -10.57 -19.27 -23.70
CA ILE A 84 -11.50 -18.81 -22.64
C ILE A 84 -12.86 -19.52 -22.67
N SER A 85 -13.11 -20.38 -23.66
CA SER A 85 -14.34 -21.18 -23.74
C SER A 85 -14.41 -22.32 -22.73
N THR A 86 -13.30 -22.63 -22.06
CA THR A 86 -13.20 -23.69 -21.04
C THR A 86 -12.82 -23.09 -19.69
N GLU A 87 -13.18 -23.76 -18.60
CA GLU A 87 -12.83 -23.31 -17.24
C GLU A 87 -11.31 -23.23 -17.02
N GLU A 88 -10.58 -24.28 -17.42
CA GLU A 88 -9.12 -24.33 -17.32
C GLU A 88 -8.45 -23.24 -18.17
N GLY A 89 -8.98 -22.99 -19.37
CA GLY A 89 -8.47 -21.93 -20.23
C GLY A 89 -8.77 -20.53 -19.71
N ARG A 90 -9.93 -20.29 -19.08
CA ARG A 90 -10.20 -19.03 -18.36
C ARG A 90 -9.21 -18.82 -17.22
N ARG A 91 -8.91 -19.86 -16.44
CA ARG A 91 -7.89 -19.80 -15.38
C ARG A 91 -6.51 -19.46 -15.93
N THR A 92 -6.11 -20.14 -17.00
CA THR A 92 -4.82 -19.91 -17.68
C THR A 92 -4.73 -18.47 -18.19
N PHE A 93 -5.80 -17.95 -18.80
CA PHE A 93 -5.85 -16.57 -19.28
C PHE A 93 -5.69 -15.56 -18.13
N ARG A 94 -6.35 -15.77 -16.98
CA ARG A 94 -6.17 -14.92 -15.79
C ARG A 94 -4.74 -14.96 -15.27
N ASP A 95 -4.15 -16.14 -15.17
CA ASP A 95 -2.77 -16.30 -14.71
C ASP A 95 -1.79 -15.58 -15.64
N ASN A 96 -2.02 -15.64 -16.96
CA ASN A 96 -1.25 -14.89 -17.95
C ASN A 96 -1.40 -13.37 -17.79
N CYS A 97 -2.61 -12.88 -17.54
CA CYS A 97 -2.84 -11.45 -17.28
C CYS A 97 -2.10 -10.99 -16.01
N ILE A 98 -2.16 -11.77 -14.93
CA ILE A 98 -1.44 -11.49 -13.68
C ILE A 98 0.07 -11.49 -13.89
N ASN A 99 0.59 -12.47 -14.64
CA ASN A 99 2.02 -12.54 -14.93
C ASN A 99 2.48 -11.39 -15.82
N ALA A 100 1.71 -11.02 -16.84
CA ALA A 100 2.00 -9.86 -17.68
C ALA A 100 2.06 -8.57 -16.86
N GLN A 101 1.12 -8.35 -15.93
CA GLN A 101 1.16 -7.21 -15.02
C GLN A 101 2.44 -7.22 -14.17
N LYS A 102 2.77 -8.36 -13.54
CA LYS A 102 4.00 -8.50 -12.74
C LYS A 102 5.27 -8.23 -13.55
N THR A 103 5.31 -8.65 -14.81
CA THR A 103 6.43 -8.42 -15.72
C THR A 103 6.55 -6.93 -16.08
N VAL A 104 5.45 -6.26 -16.42
CA VAL A 104 5.46 -4.81 -16.67
C VAL A 104 5.96 -4.07 -15.43
N ASP A 105 5.45 -4.39 -14.24
CA ASP A 105 5.90 -3.80 -12.99
C ASP A 105 7.39 -4.09 -12.73
N ALA A 106 7.88 -5.29 -13.06
CA ALA A 106 9.29 -5.65 -12.93
C ALA A 106 10.18 -4.88 -13.93
N THR A 107 9.76 -4.76 -15.19
CA THR A 107 10.49 -4.01 -16.22
C THR A 107 10.49 -2.52 -15.93
N GLU A 108 9.38 -1.95 -15.48
CA GLU A 108 9.31 -0.56 -15.04
C GLU A 108 10.22 -0.32 -13.83
N ARG A 109 10.24 -1.24 -12.85
CA ARG A 109 11.20 -1.21 -11.74
C ARG A 109 12.65 -1.25 -12.22
N LEU A 110 12.99 -2.14 -13.15
CA LEU A 110 14.34 -2.23 -13.72
C LEU A 110 14.75 -0.96 -14.48
N LEU A 111 13.84 -0.39 -15.28
CA LEU A 111 14.09 0.85 -16.02
C LEU A 111 14.21 2.04 -15.08
N LYS A 112 13.41 2.11 -14.01
CA LYS A 112 13.53 3.13 -12.96
C LYS A 112 14.85 3.02 -12.21
N ARG A 113 15.27 1.80 -11.82
CA ARG A 113 16.59 1.57 -11.20
C ARG A 113 17.74 1.94 -12.13
N ALA A 114 17.67 1.58 -13.42
CA ALA A 114 18.68 1.92 -14.40
C ALA A 114 18.80 3.42 -14.65
N ARG A 115 17.68 4.16 -14.58
CA ARG A 115 17.67 5.63 -14.69
C ARG A 115 18.19 6.35 -13.43
N LYS A 116 18.24 5.67 -12.29
CA LYS A 116 18.50 6.28 -10.97
C LYS A 116 19.81 5.80 -10.32
N ALA A 117 20.84 5.56 -11.13
CA ALA A 117 22.20 5.48 -10.65
C ALA A 117 22.70 6.89 -10.24
N SER A 118 22.31 7.31 -9.03
CA SER A 118 22.72 8.48 -8.24
C SER A 118 22.30 9.88 -8.74
N PRO A 119 21.70 10.68 -7.84
CA PRO A 119 22.49 11.55 -6.96
C PRO A 119 22.25 11.28 -5.47
N GLN A 120 23.20 11.73 -4.63
CA GLN A 120 23.10 11.74 -3.17
C GLN A 120 21.70 12.23 -2.72
N GLN A 121 20.99 11.36 -1.98
CA GLN A 121 19.70 11.68 -1.39
C GLN A 121 19.83 12.90 -0.46
N GLN A 122 19.32 14.05 -0.90
CA GLN A 122 19.09 15.18 0.00
C GLN A 122 18.06 14.76 1.04
N ALA A 123 18.35 15.05 2.31
CA ALA A 123 17.39 14.90 3.40
C ALA A 123 16.12 15.69 3.06
N LEU A 124 14.95 15.12 3.33
CA LEU A 124 13.67 15.74 2.96
C LEU A 124 13.43 17.06 3.71
N PHE A 125 13.93 17.15 4.93
CA PHE A 125 13.80 18.33 5.79
C PHE A 125 15.03 18.50 6.67
N GLU A 126 15.29 19.75 7.04
CA GLU A 126 16.34 20.09 8.00
C GLU A 126 15.85 19.91 9.43
N VAL A 127 16.69 19.27 10.24
CA VAL A 127 16.41 19.03 11.65
C VAL A 127 16.89 20.22 12.47
N ASN A 128 16.02 20.79 13.31
CA ASN A 128 16.40 21.84 14.24
C ASN A 128 16.93 21.24 15.57
N PRO A 129 18.20 21.47 15.93
CA PRO A 129 18.78 20.93 17.17
C PRO A 129 18.01 21.36 18.43
N LEU A 130 17.45 22.57 18.46
CA LEU A 130 16.67 23.07 19.60
C LEU A 130 15.35 22.32 19.80
N GLU A 131 14.76 21.82 18.72
CA GLU A 131 13.55 20.99 18.79
C GLU A 131 13.89 19.59 19.33
N ILE A 132 15.04 19.03 18.93
CA ILE A 132 15.55 17.78 19.50
C ILE A 132 15.85 17.91 20.98
N GLU A 133 16.61 18.93 21.39
CA GLU A 133 16.94 19.13 22.81
C GLU A 133 15.69 19.23 23.67
N ARG A 134 14.66 19.92 23.17
CA ARG A 134 13.36 20.04 23.82
C ARG A 134 12.65 18.70 23.95
N PHE A 135 12.62 17.92 22.87
CA PHE A 135 12.05 16.57 22.85
C PHE A 135 12.78 15.64 23.83
N VAL A 136 14.12 15.61 23.80
CA VAL A 136 14.95 14.79 24.71
C VAL A 136 14.70 15.16 26.17
N ALA A 137 14.53 16.45 26.46
CA ALA A 137 14.20 16.94 27.79
C ALA A 137 12.74 16.65 28.23
N GLY A 138 11.89 16.14 27.32
CA GLY A 138 10.48 15.85 27.60
C GLY A 138 9.57 17.08 27.69
N HIS A 139 10.03 18.24 27.20
CA HIS A 139 9.23 19.48 27.23
C HIS A 139 8.31 19.53 26.01
N ALA A 140 7.11 18.97 26.13
CA ALA A 140 6.14 19.02 25.04
C ALA A 140 5.77 20.47 24.67
N GLY A 141 5.78 20.78 23.37
CA GLY A 141 5.27 22.05 22.85
C GLY A 141 3.74 22.15 22.92
N GLY A 142 3.07 21.00 23.03
CA GLY A 142 1.61 20.89 22.94
C GLY A 142 1.13 20.76 21.49
N PRO A 143 -0.18 20.53 21.29
CA PRO A 143 -0.77 20.44 19.96
C PRO A 143 -0.74 21.81 19.27
N GLY A 144 -0.06 21.88 18.14
CA GLY A 144 0.05 23.05 17.27
C GLY A 144 -0.62 22.82 15.92
N PRO A 145 -0.26 23.61 14.88
CA PRO A 145 -0.94 23.64 13.61
C PRO A 145 -0.94 22.32 12.84
N LEU A 146 0.18 21.57 12.81
CA LEU A 146 0.25 20.29 12.09
C LEU A 146 -0.55 19.20 12.79
N PHE A 147 -0.56 19.20 14.13
CA PHE A 147 -1.45 18.31 14.88
C PHE A 147 -2.91 18.62 14.58
N ALA A 148 -3.30 19.90 14.60
CA ALA A 148 -4.66 20.32 14.34
C ALA A 148 -5.11 19.99 12.91
N GLU A 149 -4.22 20.17 11.92
CA GLU A 149 -4.46 19.78 10.53
C GLU A 149 -4.77 18.28 10.43
N TYR A 150 -3.90 17.44 10.99
CA TYR A 150 -4.06 15.99 10.90
C TYR A 150 -5.29 15.49 11.69
N ALA A 151 -5.54 16.03 12.88
CA ALA A 151 -6.71 15.68 13.70
C ALA A 151 -8.05 16.12 13.07
N ALA A 152 -8.02 17.05 12.11
CA ALA A 152 -9.20 17.51 11.38
C ALA A 152 -9.54 16.65 10.15
N LEU A 153 -8.69 15.71 9.74
CA LEU A 153 -8.97 14.81 8.61
C LEU A 153 -10.17 13.92 8.93
N GLU A 154 -11.07 13.75 7.96
CA GLU A 154 -12.30 12.98 8.11
C GLU A 154 -12.00 11.52 8.48
N GLU A 155 -11.02 10.90 7.82
CA GLU A 155 -10.60 9.53 8.07
C GLU A 155 -10.04 9.35 9.49
N VAL A 156 -9.32 10.36 10.00
CA VAL A 156 -8.75 10.35 11.36
C VAL A 156 -9.85 10.44 12.40
N GLN A 157 -10.90 11.23 12.13
CA GLN A 157 -12.07 11.36 13.00
C GLN A 157 -12.95 10.10 12.98
N GLU A 158 -13.18 9.51 11.80
CA GLU A 158 -13.97 8.28 11.64
C GLU A 158 -13.32 7.08 12.31
N ILE A 159 -12.00 6.92 12.16
CA ILE A 159 -11.23 5.84 12.81
C ILE A 159 -11.07 6.11 14.31
N GLY A 160 -11.22 7.37 14.74
CA GLY A 160 -11.18 7.74 16.15
C GLY A 160 -9.77 7.72 16.75
N VAL A 161 -8.73 8.04 15.96
CA VAL A 161 -7.31 7.99 16.36
C VAL A 161 -7.03 8.78 17.65
N PHE A 162 -7.65 9.96 17.78
CA PHE A 162 -7.53 10.84 18.96
C PHE A 162 -8.82 10.93 19.79
N THR A 163 -9.64 9.88 19.79
CA THR A 163 -10.81 9.79 20.69
C THR A 163 -10.40 9.96 22.15
N GLN A 164 -9.21 9.46 22.49
CA GLN A 164 -8.51 9.79 23.73
C GLN A 164 -7.44 10.84 23.42
N ALA A 165 -7.46 11.94 24.17
CA ALA A 165 -6.46 12.98 24.04
C ALA A 165 -5.05 12.42 24.30
N PRO A 166 -4.05 12.76 23.47
CA PRO A 166 -2.67 12.36 23.71
C PRO A 166 -2.11 13.00 24.99
N ASP A 167 -1.22 12.30 25.70
CA ASP A 167 -0.60 12.84 26.92
C ASP A 167 0.34 14.00 26.61
N LEU A 168 1.21 13.80 25.61
CA LEU A 168 2.16 14.80 25.16
C LEU A 168 2.22 14.82 23.64
N VAL A 169 2.25 16.03 23.09
CA VAL A 169 2.45 16.29 21.65
C VAL A 169 3.71 17.13 21.49
N HIS A 170 4.66 16.59 20.72
CA HIS A 170 5.92 17.24 20.37
C HIS A 170 5.87 17.62 18.90
N GLU A 171 5.67 18.90 18.63
CA GLU A 171 5.54 19.40 17.27
C GLU A 171 6.87 19.92 16.71
N PHE A 172 7.10 19.60 15.43
CA PHE A 172 8.28 19.96 14.65
C PHE A 172 7.84 20.60 13.33
N ALA A 173 8.75 21.26 12.62
CA ALA A 173 8.42 21.85 11.32
C ALA A 173 7.98 20.81 10.25
N TRP A 174 8.37 19.55 10.40
CA TRP A 174 8.09 18.45 9.46
C TRP A 174 6.87 17.59 9.83
N GLY A 175 6.33 17.73 11.03
CA GLY A 175 5.33 16.83 11.58
C GLY A 175 5.26 16.89 13.10
N PHE A 176 4.78 15.83 13.73
CA PHE A 176 4.69 15.77 15.19
C PHE A 176 4.87 14.34 15.71
N VAL A 177 5.23 14.25 16.99
CA VAL A 177 5.32 12.99 17.74
C VAL A 177 4.33 13.04 18.88
N VAL A 178 3.46 12.03 18.96
CA VAL A 178 2.59 11.80 20.11
C VAL A 178 3.28 10.83 21.04
N GLU A 179 3.35 11.21 22.31
CA GLU A 179 3.90 10.37 23.37
C GLU A 179 2.78 9.94 24.32
N ARG A 180 2.74 8.64 24.58
CA ARG A 180 1.91 7.95 25.58
C ARG A 180 2.85 7.10 26.48
N PRO A 181 2.40 6.55 27.62
CA PRO A 181 3.30 5.84 28.52
C PRO A 181 3.91 4.63 27.84
N GLY A 182 5.21 4.70 27.54
CA GLY A 182 5.95 3.64 26.85
C GLY A 182 5.73 3.58 25.33
N THR A 183 5.10 4.59 24.73
CA THR A 183 4.78 4.59 23.29
C THR A 183 5.05 5.94 22.64
N TRP A 184 5.66 5.93 21.46
CA TRP A 184 5.85 7.11 20.63
C TRP A 184 5.33 6.86 19.21
N SER A 185 4.35 7.64 18.78
CA SER A 185 3.82 7.58 17.41
C SER A 185 4.27 8.81 16.63
N VAL A 186 4.84 8.57 15.45
CA VAL A 186 5.50 9.59 14.63
C VAL A 186 4.64 9.88 13.41
N TYR A 187 4.29 11.15 13.21
CA TYR A 187 3.43 11.60 12.13
C TYR A 187 4.21 12.58 11.26
N VAL A 188 4.36 12.27 9.97
CA VAL A 188 5.08 13.13 9.00
C VAL A 188 4.06 13.82 8.09
N ALA A 189 4.12 15.15 8.00
CA ALA A 189 3.06 15.94 7.36
C ALA A 189 2.80 15.58 5.90
N GLU A 190 3.89 15.36 5.17
CA GLU A 190 3.81 15.03 3.77
C GLU A 190 3.15 13.66 3.51
N VAL A 191 3.16 12.76 4.49
CA VAL A 191 2.56 11.42 4.37
C VAL A 191 1.03 11.50 4.34
N TRP A 192 0.43 12.20 5.30
CA TRP A 192 -1.04 12.29 5.35
C TRP A 192 -1.60 13.18 4.24
N ARG A 193 -0.82 14.17 3.78
CA ARG A 193 -1.20 15.02 2.64
C ARG A 193 -1.20 14.27 1.30
N GLN A 194 -0.43 13.19 1.17
CA GLN A 194 -0.39 12.34 -0.02
C GLN A 194 -1.22 11.06 0.11
N GLY A 195 -1.74 10.75 1.31
CA GLY A 195 -2.57 9.59 1.60
C GLY A 195 -1.82 8.48 2.34
N THR A 196 -2.19 8.24 3.61
CA THR A 196 -1.40 7.46 4.58
C THR A 196 -1.22 5.96 4.25
N VAL A 197 -2.23 5.32 3.63
CA VAL A 197 -2.31 3.85 3.49
C VAL A 197 -1.14 3.22 2.72
N GLY A 198 -0.57 3.94 1.74
CA GLY A 198 0.56 3.47 0.95
C GLY A 198 1.93 3.57 1.65
N TYR A 199 2.01 4.32 2.75
CA TYR A 199 3.29 4.71 3.34
C TYR A 199 3.69 3.90 4.58
N PHE A 200 2.77 3.20 5.25
CA PHE A 200 3.09 2.37 6.44
C PHE A 200 4.22 1.37 6.17
N HIS A 201 4.04 0.50 5.17
CA HIS A 201 5.06 -0.47 4.80
C HIS A 201 6.34 0.18 4.25
N ARG A 202 6.23 1.34 3.59
CA ARG A 202 7.39 2.07 3.04
C ARG A 202 8.26 2.63 4.17
N PHE A 203 7.66 3.21 5.20
CA PHE A 203 8.38 3.68 6.39
C PHE A 203 9.00 2.54 7.19
N LEU A 204 8.29 1.42 7.38
CA LEU A 204 8.86 0.23 8.03
C LEU A 204 10.04 -0.35 7.24
N SER A 205 9.96 -0.33 5.91
CA SER A 205 11.06 -0.79 5.03
C SER A 205 12.26 0.16 5.07
N ALA A 206 12.01 1.48 5.11
CA ALA A 206 13.03 2.50 5.29
C ALA A 206 13.73 2.36 6.65
N TRP A 207 12.97 2.07 7.71
CA TRP A 207 13.49 1.77 9.03
C TRP A 207 14.49 0.60 9.00
N LYS A 208 14.06 -0.55 8.45
CA LYS A 208 14.92 -1.75 8.34
C LYS A 208 16.22 -1.47 7.56
N MET A 209 16.12 -0.67 6.50
CA MET A 209 17.28 -0.28 5.70
C MET A 209 18.23 0.64 6.46
N GLU A 210 17.71 1.62 7.20
CA GLU A 210 18.52 2.54 8.00
C GLU A 210 19.21 1.85 9.18
N LEU A 211 18.60 0.82 9.77
CA LEU A 211 19.26 -0.01 10.78
C LEU A 211 20.48 -0.77 10.23
N ALA A 212 20.48 -1.08 8.93
CA ALA A 212 21.58 -1.76 8.26
C ALA A 212 22.61 -0.80 7.64
N ALA A 213 22.37 0.52 7.73
CA ALA A 213 23.22 1.54 7.13
C ALA A 213 24.02 2.31 8.18
N PRO A 214 25.30 2.62 7.94
CA PRO A 214 26.07 3.50 8.80
C PRO A 214 25.41 4.89 8.94
N LEU A 215 25.41 5.41 10.17
CA LEU A 215 24.96 6.78 10.43
C LEU A 215 26.00 7.83 10.06
N ASP A 216 27.27 7.46 10.06
CA ASP A 216 28.41 8.35 9.83
C ASP A 216 29.46 7.74 8.90
N ALA A 217 30.37 8.59 8.41
CA ALA A 217 31.50 8.17 7.59
C ALA A 217 32.47 7.24 8.34
N ALA A 218 32.37 7.19 9.68
CA ALA A 218 33.12 6.27 10.53
C ALA A 218 32.54 4.84 10.54
N GLY A 219 31.37 4.61 9.93
CA GLY A 219 30.84 3.27 9.72
C GLY A 219 29.99 2.75 10.88
N SER A 220 29.62 3.57 11.87
CA SER A 220 28.86 3.12 13.03
C SER A 220 27.38 2.90 12.71
N LEU A 221 26.87 1.71 13.02
CA LEU A 221 25.44 1.39 12.93
C LEU A 221 24.68 2.10 14.06
N PRO A 222 23.39 2.46 13.85
CA PRO A 222 22.55 3.02 14.90
C PRO A 222 22.39 2.02 16.06
N PRO A 223 22.86 2.33 17.29
CA PRO A 223 22.70 1.43 18.43
C PRO A 223 21.27 1.53 18.95
N VAL A 224 20.38 0.65 18.47
CA VAL A 224 18.98 0.60 18.94
C VAL A 224 18.94 0.21 20.41
N PRO A 225 18.26 0.97 21.28
CA PRO A 225 18.14 0.63 22.69
C PRO A 225 17.48 -0.75 22.89
N PRO A 226 17.97 -1.56 23.84
CA PRO A 226 17.35 -2.85 24.14
C PRO A 226 15.92 -2.64 24.65
N GLY A 227 14.98 -3.46 24.17
CA GLY A 227 13.56 -3.39 24.54
C GLY A 227 12.78 -2.31 23.79
N LEU A 228 13.32 -1.74 22.71
CA LEU A 228 12.58 -0.88 21.78
C LEU A 228 12.01 -1.71 20.63
N GLU A 229 10.68 -1.80 20.55
CA GLU A 229 9.97 -2.42 19.44
C GLU A 229 9.45 -1.36 18.48
N VAL A 230 9.31 -1.73 17.20
CA VAL A 230 8.82 -0.84 16.14
C VAL A 230 7.67 -1.50 15.41
N ASP A 231 6.56 -0.77 15.34
CA ASP A 231 5.34 -1.12 14.64
C ASP A 231 5.16 -0.27 13.38
N ASP A 232 4.43 -0.79 12.39
CA ASP A 232 4.19 -0.11 11.12
C ASP A 232 3.26 1.11 11.22
N GLY A 233 2.66 1.34 12.39
CA GLY A 233 1.85 2.51 12.68
C GLY A 233 0.42 2.40 12.16
N ILE A 234 0.00 1.25 11.61
CA ILE A 234 -1.38 1.04 11.14
C ILE A 234 -2.38 1.27 12.28
N ASN A 235 -2.10 0.74 13.47
CA ASN A 235 -2.99 0.83 14.62
C ASN A 235 -3.20 2.26 15.13
N THR A 236 -2.22 3.14 14.91
CA THR A 236 -2.24 4.54 15.35
C THR A 236 -2.39 5.51 14.17
N PHE A 237 -2.62 4.97 12.96
CA PHE A 237 -2.64 5.70 11.69
C PHE A 237 -1.40 6.61 11.48
N SER A 238 -0.27 6.25 12.09
CA SER A 238 0.98 7.03 12.11
C SER A 238 2.00 6.49 11.12
N SER A 239 3.05 7.27 10.81
CA SER A 239 4.10 6.82 9.89
C SER A 239 4.94 5.68 10.47
N LEU A 240 5.19 5.69 11.79
CA LEU A 240 5.82 4.64 12.57
C LEU A 240 5.40 4.76 14.03
N SER A 241 5.31 3.64 14.74
CA SER A 241 5.14 3.63 16.19
C SER A 241 6.26 2.86 16.88
N PHE A 242 6.65 3.35 18.05
CA PHE A 242 7.69 2.77 18.89
C PHE A 242 7.08 2.36 20.22
N GLU A 243 7.34 1.12 20.65
CA GLU A 243 6.84 0.57 21.89
C GLU A 243 8.00 0.14 22.80
N LEU A 244 7.86 0.42 24.08
CA LEU A 244 8.84 0.11 25.10
C LEU A 244 8.44 -1.17 25.83
N ASP A 245 9.32 -2.17 25.84
CA ASP A 245 9.18 -3.30 26.74
C ASP A 245 9.33 -2.84 28.21
N ALA A 246 8.66 -3.56 29.13
CA ALA A 246 8.63 -3.26 30.56
C ALA A 246 10.02 -3.20 31.23
N SER A 247 11.04 -3.75 30.59
CA SER A 247 12.43 -3.80 31.06
C SER A 247 13.28 -2.58 30.65
N ALA A 248 12.80 -1.74 29.74
CA ALA A 248 13.61 -0.69 29.13
C ALA A 248 13.45 0.69 29.81
N SER A 249 14.46 1.56 29.64
CA SER A 249 14.49 2.90 30.26
C SER A 249 13.86 3.94 29.34
N PRO A 250 12.72 4.57 29.72
CA PRO A 250 12.05 5.55 28.87
C PRO A 250 12.93 6.75 28.52
N GLY A 251 13.79 7.20 29.44
CA GLY A 251 14.70 8.32 29.21
C GLY A 251 15.82 8.01 28.22
N LEU A 252 16.33 6.77 28.22
CA LEU A 252 17.32 6.31 27.25
C LEU A 252 16.70 6.25 25.84
N VAL A 253 15.50 5.69 25.74
CA VAL A 253 14.77 5.57 24.47
C VAL A 253 14.38 6.93 23.93
N ARG A 254 13.86 7.84 24.75
CA ARG A 254 13.54 9.20 24.32
C ARG A 254 14.76 9.94 23.79
N ARG A 255 15.91 9.83 24.47
CA ARG A 255 17.17 10.41 23.99
C ARG A 255 17.55 9.86 22.62
N TRP A 256 17.50 8.54 22.47
CA TRP A 256 17.81 7.88 21.21
C TRP A 256 16.85 8.28 20.09
N LEU A 257 15.55 8.33 20.38
CA LEU A 257 14.52 8.78 19.43
C LEU A 257 14.77 10.21 18.96
N GLY A 258 15.19 11.11 19.84
CA GLY A 258 15.54 12.48 19.48
C GLY A 258 16.83 12.57 18.67
N GLU A 259 17.94 12.14 19.25
CA GLU A 259 19.29 12.40 18.72
C GLU A 259 19.64 11.53 17.50
N VAL A 260 19.14 10.29 17.47
CA VAL A 260 19.49 9.31 16.43
C VAL A 260 18.36 9.19 15.43
N PHE A 261 17.14 8.86 15.88
CA PHE A 261 16.03 8.61 14.96
C PHE A 261 15.56 9.91 14.28
N ILE A 262 15.01 10.87 15.02
CA ILE A 262 14.53 12.15 14.47
C ILE A 262 15.71 12.92 13.86
N GLY A 263 16.85 12.95 14.55
CA GLY A 263 18.00 13.76 14.12
C GLY A 263 18.74 13.27 12.88
N ARG A 264 18.71 11.96 12.57
CA ARG A 264 19.56 11.39 11.52
C ARG A 264 18.86 10.40 10.61
N MET A 265 18.02 9.52 11.15
CA MET A 265 17.37 8.48 10.37
C MET A 265 16.12 9.00 9.64
N LEU A 266 15.21 9.65 10.37
CA LEU A 266 13.90 10.06 9.87
C LEU A 266 13.96 10.92 8.61
N PRO A 267 14.85 11.94 8.46
CA PRO A 267 14.91 12.74 7.23
C PRO A 267 15.29 11.91 5.99
N ARG A 268 16.17 10.91 6.16
CA ARG A 268 16.57 9.97 5.10
C ARG A 268 15.48 8.95 4.81
N MET A 269 14.81 8.47 5.86
CA MET A 269 13.66 7.56 5.73
C MET A 269 12.51 8.21 5.00
N ALA A 270 12.13 9.42 5.40
CA ALA A 270 11.05 10.17 4.78
C ALA A 270 11.35 10.45 3.31
N ALA A 271 12.59 10.85 2.96
CA ALA A 271 13.00 11.03 1.57
C ALA A 271 12.86 9.76 0.71
N ARG A 272 13.05 8.56 1.29
CA ARG A 272 12.85 7.27 0.60
C ARG A 272 11.39 6.85 0.55
N ALA A 273 10.69 7.00 1.66
CA ALA A 273 9.32 6.56 1.80
C ALA A 273 8.37 7.39 0.92
N LEU A 274 8.56 8.71 0.86
CA LEU A 274 7.75 9.63 0.06
C LEU A 274 8.16 9.71 -1.42
N ASP A 275 9.31 9.12 -1.78
CA ASP A 275 9.67 8.96 -3.18
C ASP A 275 8.98 7.71 -3.73
N ASP A 276 7.82 7.88 -4.36
CA ASP A 276 7.05 6.77 -4.98
C ASP A 276 7.87 5.96 -5.98
N SER A 277 8.95 6.53 -6.52
CA SER A 277 9.85 5.85 -7.44
C SER A 277 11.00 5.09 -6.75
N PHE A 278 11.16 5.25 -5.42
CA PHE A 278 12.12 4.50 -4.63
C PHE A 278 11.63 3.07 -4.39
N ASP A 279 12.46 2.11 -4.77
CA ASP A 279 12.18 0.68 -4.66
C ASP A 279 12.93 0.12 -3.44
N PHE A 280 12.20 -0.34 -2.44
CA PHE A 280 12.79 -0.94 -1.26
C PHE A 280 13.31 -2.35 -1.60
N PRO A 281 14.51 -2.74 -1.16
CA PRO A 281 15.02 -4.08 -1.40
C PRO A 281 14.07 -5.10 -0.77
N VAL A 282 13.62 -6.07 -1.58
CA VAL A 282 12.83 -7.20 -1.09
C VAL A 282 13.67 -7.91 -0.04
N SER A 283 13.17 -7.98 1.20
CA SER A 283 13.84 -8.74 2.26
C SER A 283 13.81 -10.22 1.88
N GLY A 284 14.86 -10.70 1.22
CA GLY A 284 14.91 -12.06 0.69
C GLY A 284 16.01 -12.30 -0.34
N SER A 285 17.28 -12.05 0.02
CA SER A 285 18.44 -12.75 -0.56
C SER A 285 19.71 -12.38 0.22
N THR A 286 19.82 -12.85 1.45
CA THR A 286 21.13 -13.15 2.03
C THR A 286 21.45 -14.60 1.66
N ASN A 287 22.45 -14.78 0.78
CA ASN A 287 23.18 -16.05 0.70
C ASN A 287 23.95 -16.27 2.01
#